data_AF-A0A966IQV5-F1
#
_entry.id   AF-A0A966IQV5-F1
#
_cell.length_a   1.000
_cell.length_b   1.000
_cell.length_c   1.000
_cell.angle_alpha   90.00
_cell.angle_beta   90.00
_cell.angle_gamma   90.00
#
_symmetry.space_group_name_H-M   'P 1'
#
loop_
_entity.id
_entity.type
_entity.pdbx_description
1 polymer ?
#
loop_
_entity_poly.entity_id
_entity_poly.type
_entity_poly.pdbx_seq_one_letter_code
_entity_poly.pdbx_strand_id
1 'polypeptide(L)'
;MITELGHFALITAFVLSLAQGILPLIGAARGNAATMLIAPAAAISVMLAVAFSFGALVWAFITSDFSLALVANHSHSTKPMIYKISGTWGNHEGSL
;
A
#
# COMPACT_ATOMS: atom_id res chain seq x y z
N MET A 1 -8.27 13.11 5.78
CA MET A 1 -8.32 12.88 4.31
C MET A 1 -7.13 12.11 3.77
N ILE A 2 -5.90 12.28 4.29
CA ILE A 2 -4.72 11.50 3.84
C ILE A 2 -4.99 9.99 3.91
N THR A 3 -5.62 9.54 4.99
CA THR A 3 -6.04 8.14 5.18
C THR A 3 -6.96 7.63 4.07
N GLU A 4 -7.94 8.42 3.63
CA GLU A 4 -8.86 8.06 2.55
C GLU A 4 -8.13 7.97 1.20
N LEU A 5 -7.22 8.91 0.94
CA LEU A 5 -6.36 8.87 -0.25
C LEU A 5 -5.43 7.66 -0.23
N GLY A 6 -4.93 7.27 0.95
CA GLY A 6 -4.17 6.04 1.14
C GLY A 6 -4.97 4.79 0.79
N HIS A 7 -6.21 4.67 1.28
CA HIS A 7 -7.11 3.57 0.93
C HIS A 7 -7.42 3.52 -0.57
N PHE A 8 -7.71 4.67 -1.18
CA PHE A 8 -7.94 4.77 -2.62
C PHE A 8 -6.71 4.31 -3.42
N ALA A 9 -5.51 4.74 -3.01
CA ALA A 9 -4.26 4.31 -3.63
C ALA A 9 -4.04 2.80 -3.49
N LEU A 10 -4.37 2.20 -2.34
CA LEU A 10 -4.28 0.76 -2.13
C LEU A 10 -5.22 -0.03 -3.04
N ILE A 11 -6.46 0.42 -3.19
CA ILE A 11 -7.44 -0.19 -4.12
C ILE A 11 -6.93 -0.08 -5.56
N THR A 12 -6.38 1.08 -5.92
CA THR A 12 -5.79 1.31 -7.26
C THR A 12 -4.60 0.37 -7.49
N ALA A 13 -3.71 0.21 -6.50
CA ALA A 13 -2.60 -0.72 -6.56
C ALA A 13 -3.06 -2.17 -6.78
N PHE A 14 -4.14 -2.58 -6.11
CA PHE A 14 -4.72 -3.91 -6.28
C PHE A 14 -5.26 -4.14 -7.71
N VAL A 15 -5.99 -3.18 -8.26
CA VAL A 15 -6.48 -3.28 -9.65
C VAL A 15 -5.32 -3.30 -10.65
N LEU A 16 -4.32 -2.45 -10.45
CA LEU A 16 -3.13 -2.41 -11.30
C LEU A 16 -2.29 -3.69 -11.22
N SER A 17 -2.21 -4.34 -10.04
CA SER A 17 -1.48 -5.59 -9.89
C SER A 17 -2.16 -6.75 -10.61
N LEU A 18 -3.50 -6.79 -10.63
CA LEU A 18 -4.25 -7.73 -11.46
C LEU A 18 -3.98 -7.49 -12.95
N ALA A 19 -4.02 -6.22 -13.40
CA ALA A 19 -3.71 -5.88 -14.79
C ALA A 19 -2.27 -6.25 -15.16
N GLN A 20 -1.30 -5.96 -14.29
CA GLN A 20 0.11 -6.32 -14.45
C GLN A 20 0.31 -7.84 -14.51
N GLY A 21 -0.43 -8.62 -13.71
CA GLY A 21 -0.31 -10.07 -13.69
C GLY A 21 -1.00 -10.75 -14.88
N ILE A 22 -2.13 -10.22 -15.34
CA ILE A 22 -2.98 -10.89 -16.33
C ILE A 22 -2.63 -10.47 -17.76
N LEU A 23 -2.52 -9.17 -18.03
CA LEU A 23 -2.41 -8.66 -19.41
C LEU A 23 -1.12 -9.14 -20.11
N PRO A 24 0.07 -9.07 -19.49
CA PRO A 24 1.30 -9.53 -20.13
C PRO A 24 1.30 -11.04 -20.40
N LEU A 25 0.67 -11.85 -19.53
CA LEU A 25 0.52 -13.29 -19.74
C LEU A 25 -0.38 -13.61 -20.93
N ILE A 26 -1.51 -12.90 -21.07
CA ILE A 26 -2.37 -13.01 -22.27
C ILE A 26 -1.60 -12.55 -23.52
N GLY A 27 -0.84 -11.46 -23.41
CA GLY A 27 0.02 -10.97 -24.48
C GLY A 27 1.03 -12.01 -24.96
N ALA A 28 1.73 -12.66 -24.03
CA ALA A 28 2.67 -13.72 -24.32
C ALA A 28 2.00 -14.93 -24.98
N ALA A 29 0.84 -15.36 -24.48
CA ALA A 29 0.09 -16.48 -25.04
C ALA A 29 -0.42 -16.23 -26.47
N ARG A 30 -0.66 -14.95 -26.83
CA ARG A 30 -1.17 -14.54 -28.15
C ARG A 30 -0.10 -13.99 -29.09
N GLY A 31 1.16 -13.96 -28.68
CA GLY A 31 2.25 -13.32 -29.45
C GLY A 31 2.07 -11.81 -29.63
N ASN A 32 1.31 -11.14 -28.77
CA ASN A 32 1.06 -9.70 -28.86
C ASN A 32 2.07 -8.91 -27.99
N ALA A 33 3.12 -8.42 -28.63
CA ALA A 33 4.17 -7.63 -27.99
C ALA A 33 3.64 -6.36 -27.31
N ALA A 34 2.61 -5.70 -27.87
CA ALA A 34 2.07 -4.47 -27.28
C ALA A 34 1.43 -4.73 -25.91
N THR A 35 0.71 -5.84 -25.73
CA THR A 35 0.13 -6.20 -24.44
C THR A 35 1.19 -6.64 -23.43
N MET A 36 2.30 -7.25 -23.89
CA MET A 36 3.44 -7.60 -23.02
C MET A 36 4.16 -6.36 -22.48
N LEU A 37 4.28 -5.29 -23.27
CA LEU A 37 4.94 -4.04 -22.89
C LEU A 37 4.20 -3.24 -21.80
N ILE A 38 3.00 -3.65 -21.40
CA ILE A 38 2.26 -3.05 -20.28
C ILE A 38 2.95 -3.35 -18.93
N ALA A 39 3.67 -4.48 -18.82
CA ALA A 39 4.23 -4.96 -17.55
C ALA A 39 5.12 -3.93 -16.82
N PRO A 40 6.13 -3.29 -17.45
CA PRO A 40 7.02 -2.37 -16.75
C PRO A 40 6.30 -1.12 -16.22
N ALA A 41 5.43 -0.52 -17.03
CA ALA A 41 4.67 0.67 -16.65
C ALA A 41 3.67 0.36 -15.52
N ALA A 42 3.01 -0.79 -15.58
CA ALA A 42 2.12 -1.25 -14.52
C ALA A 42 2.89 -1.51 -13.21
N ALA A 43 4.09 -2.10 -13.28
CA ALA A 43 4.95 -2.33 -12.11
C ALA A 43 5.37 -1.04 -11.40
N ILE A 44 5.77 -0.03 -12.16
CA ILE A 44 6.07 1.29 -11.58
C ILE A 44 4.81 1.90 -10.95
N SER A 45 3.66 1.78 -11.61
CA SER A 45 2.39 2.32 -11.12
C SER A 45 1.94 1.63 -9.82
N VAL A 46 2.07 0.30 -9.72
CA VAL A 46 1.80 -0.47 -8.50
C VAL A 46 2.75 -0.04 -7.38
N MET A 47 4.06 0.05 -7.65
CA MET A 47 5.06 0.47 -6.67
C MET A 47 4.72 1.85 -6.08
N LEU A 48 4.42 2.83 -6.92
CA LEU A 48 4.10 4.19 -6.48
C LEU A 48 2.80 4.23 -5.68
N ALA A 49 1.76 3.51 -6.11
CA ALA A 49 0.48 3.46 -5.41
C ALA A 49 0.60 2.79 -4.02
N VAL A 50 1.35 1.68 -3.93
CA VAL A 50 1.64 1.01 -2.66
C VAL A 50 2.48 1.91 -1.75
N ALA A 51 3.53 2.53 -2.27
CA ALA A 51 4.40 3.41 -1.49
C ALA A 51 3.62 4.60 -0.92
N PHE A 52 2.72 5.21 -1.72
CA PHE A 52 1.85 6.28 -1.27
C PHE A 52 0.87 5.80 -0.19
N SER A 53 0.21 4.67 -0.40
CA SER A 53 -0.69 4.07 0.59
C SER A 53 0.03 3.79 1.92
N PHE A 54 1.24 3.24 1.85
CA PHE A 54 2.04 2.94 3.04
C PHE A 54 2.50 4.23 3.74
N GLY A 55 2.91 5.25 2.99
CA GLY A 55 3.23 6.57 3.54
C GLY A 55 2.04 7.21 4.26
N ALA A 56 0.83 7.08 3.72
CA ALA A 56 -0.39 7.54 4.38
C ALA A 56 -0.66 6.77 5.69
N LEU A 57 -0.38 5.47 5.74
CA LEU A 57 -0.48 4.67 6.96
C LEU A 57 0.54 5.11 8.02
N VAL A 58 1.80 5.32 7.63
CA VAL A 58 2.85 5.84 8.51
C VAL A 58 2.45 7.20 9.09
N TRP A 59 1.90 8.08 8.25
CA TRP A 59 1.38 9.37 8.69
C TRP A 59 0.30 9.21 9.76
N ALA A 60 -0.69 8.34 9.51
CA ALA A 60 -1.76 8.06 10.47
C ALA A 60 -1.23 7.56 11.83
N PHE A 61 -0.19 6.71 11.85
CA PHE A 61 0.45 6.27 13.08
C PHE A 61 1.17 7.41 13.82
N ILE A 62 1.93 8.24 13.11
CA ILE A 62 2.71 9.35 13.70
C ILE A 62 1.78 10.42 14.29
N THR A 63 0.71 10.76 13.57
CA THR A 63 -0.27 11.76 14.02
C THR A 63 -1.32 11.17 14.97
N SER A 64 -1.24 9.88 15.28
CA SER A 64 -2.22 9.19 16.14
C SER A 64 -3.66 9.37 15.65
N ASP A 65 -3.90 9.14 14.35
CA ASP A 65 -5.23 9.16 13.76
C ASP A 65 -6.04 7.93 14.21
N PHE A 66 -6.72 8.07 15.34
CA PHE A 66 -7.52 7.00 15.96
C PHE A 66 -8.83 6.68 15.23
N SER A 67 -9.14 7.37 14.12
CA SER A 67 -10.25 6.96 13.26
C SER A 67 -9.99 5.62 12.58
N LEU A 68 -8.72 5.25 12.38
CA LEU A 68 -8.36 3.89 11.96
C LEU A 68 -8.33 2.95 13.16
N ALA A 69 -9.09 1.85 13.06
CA ALA A 69 -9.05 0.77 14.04
C ALA A 69 -7.62 0.23 14.27
N LEU A 70 -6.80 0.15 13.21
CA LEU A 70 -5.42 -0.32 13.33
C LEU A 70 -4.55 0.60 14.20
N VAL A 71 -4.70 1.92 14.06
CA VAL A 71 -3.96 2.90 14.86
C VAL A 71 -4.48 2.91 16.30
N ALA A 72 -5.81 2.84 16.48
CA ALA A 72 -6.44 2.78 17.79
C ALA A 72 -6.01 1.55 18.61
N ASN A 73 -5.81 0.40 17.96
CA ASN A 73 -5.42 -0.83 18.64
C ASN A 73 -3.90 -0.95 18.91
N HIS A 74 -3.04 -0.22 18.18
CA HIS A 74 -1.58 -0.44 18.20
C HIS A 74 -0.73 0.82 18.45
N SER A 75 -1.36 1.97 18.68
CA SER A 75 -0.70 3.25 18.95
C SER A 75 -1.41 4.03 20.06
N HIS A 76 -0.70 4.94 20.71
CA HIS A 76 -1.26 5.88 21.69
C HIS A 76 -0.49 7.21 21.63
N SER A 77 -1.10 8.29 22.12
CA SER A 77 -0.62 9.66 21.90
C SER A 77 0.79 9.91 22.46
N THR A 78 1.12 9.32 23.63
CA THR A 78 2.41 9.47 24.32
C THR A 78 3.50 8.49 23.85
N LYS A 79 3.19 7.60 22.91
CA LYS A 79 4.17 6.64 22.37
C LYS A 79 5.32 7.40 21.69
N PRO A 80 6.60 7.13 22.01
CA PRO A 80 7.71 7.77 21.30
C PRO A 80 7.61 7.55 19.80
N MET A 81 7.98 8.56 19.00
CA MET A 81 7.75 8.58 17.54
C MET A 81 8.31 7.34 16.82
N ILE A 82 9.50 6.89 17.22
CA ILE A 82 10.13 5.69 16.64
C ILE A 82 9.23 4.45 16.77
N TYR A 83 8.52 4.31 17.90
CA TYR A 83 7.61 3.19 18.15
C TYR A 83 6.23 3.35 17.50
N LYS A 84 5.85 4.58 17.13
CA LYS A 84 4.68 4.82 16.26
C LYS A 84 4.97 4.36 14.84
N ILE A 85 6.16 4.70 14.32
CA ILE A 85 6.60 4.26 12.99
C ILE A 85 6.79 2.73 12.97
N SER A 86 7.48 2.15 13.94
CA SER A 86 7.66 0.68 13.95
C SER A 86 6.34 -0.08 14.08
N GLY A 87 5.32 0.53 14.71
CA GLY A 87 3.97 -0.04 14.83
C GLY A 87 3.23 -0.21 13.50
N THR A 88 3.67 0.43 12.41
CA THR A 88 3.06 0.21 11.09
C THR A 88 3.37 -1.17 10.52
N TRP A 89 4.47 -1.80 10.97
CA TRP A 89 4.92 -3.12 10.53
C TRP A 89 4.87 -4.15 11.67
N GLY A 90 5.24 -3.74 12.89
CA GLY A 90 5.30 -4.59 14.06
C GLY A 90 3.98 -4.77 14.80
N ASN A 91 2.81 -4.57 14.17
CA ASN A 91 1.50 -4.73 14.83
C ASN A 91 0.97 -6.18 14.82
N HIS A 92 1.76 -7.15 14.36
CA HIS A 92 1.38 -8.55 14.41
C HIS A 92 1.29 -9.03 15.87
N GLU A 93 0.27 -9.85 16.16
CA GLU A 93 0.07 -10.45 17.48
C GLU A 93 1.38 -11.09 17.99
N GLY A 94 1.95 -10.57 19.08
CA GLY A 94 3.21 -11.04 19.67
C GLY A 94 4.48 -10.27 19.30
N SER A 95 4.39 -9.21 18.48
CA SER A 95 5.50 -8.29 18.18
C SER A 95 5.35 -6.98 18.99
N LEU A 96 6.23 -6.77 19.97
CA LEU A 96 6.43 -5.57 20.84
C LEU A 96 5.17 -4.89 21.40
#